data_AF-A0A0F9LHR0-F1
#
_entry.id   AF-A0A0F9LHR0-F1
#
_cell.length_a   1.000
_cell.length_b   1.000
_cell.length_c   1.000
_cell.angle_alpha   90.00
_cell.angle_beta   90.00
_cell.angle_gamma   90.00
#
_symmetry.space_group_name_H-M   'P 1'
#
loop_
_entity.id
_entity.type
_entity.pdbx_description
1 polymer ?
#
loop_
_entity_poly.entity_id
_entity_poly.type
_entity_poly.pdbx_seq_one_letter_code
_entity_poly.pdbx_strand_id
1 'polypeptide(L)' 'MSKQSFLCPLDGYAARYLRDELIDGAMNELHQCGKPQCRRIYNLLKVRNGKKQEAKTT' A
#
# COMPACT_ATOMS: atom_id res chain seq x y z
N MET A 1 10.18 12.28 9.40
CA MET A 1 9.62 11.85 8.11
C MET A 1 8.17 11.46 8.35
N SER A 2 7.22 12.25 7.84
CA SER A 2 5.79 12.00 8.01
C SER A 2 5.43 10.64 7.38
N LYS A 3 4.95 9.68 8.18
CA LYS A 3 4.35 8.44 7.65
C LYS A 3 3.19 8.87 6.75
N GLN A 4 3.37 8.83 5.42
CA GLN A 4 2.26 9.07 4.49
C GLN A 4 1.20 8.00 4.79
N SER A 5 0.03 8.45 5.23
CA SER A 5 -1.08 7.55 5.48
C SER A 5 -1.70 7.21 4.13
N PHE A 6 -1.55 5.96 3.67
CA PHE A 6 -2.19 5.50 2.45
C PHE A 6 -3.71 5.51 2.65
N LEU A 7 -4.45 6.06 1.68
CA LEU A 7 -5.91 6.04 1.68
C LEU A 7 -6.40 4.99 0.70
N CYS A 8 -7.44 4.26 1.09
CA CYS A 8 -8.12 3.31 0.21
C CYS A 8 -8.70 4.06 -1.01
N PRO A 9 -8.30 3.72 -2.25
CA PRO A 9 -8.75 4.44 -3.46
C PRO A 9 -10.25 4.30 -3.75
N LEU A 10 -10.92 3.33 -3.12
CA LEU A 10 -12.36 3.09 -3.32
C LEU A 10 -13.24 3.91 -2.38
N ASP A 11 -12.84 4.02 -1.11
CA ASP A 11 -13.67 4.55 -0.04
C ASP A 11 -13.07 5.78 0.64
N GLY A 12 -11.83 6.17 0.30
CA GLY A 12 -11.09 7.25 0.95
C GLY A 12 -10.65 6.98 2.39
N TYR A 13 -11.00 5.81 2.96
CA TYR A 13 -10.65 5.45 4.33
C TYR A 13 -9.16 5.23 4.52
N ALA A 14 -8.62 5.64 5.68
CA ALA A 14 -7.24 5.40 6.04
C ALA A 14 -6.93 3.89 6.03
N ALA A 15 -5.92 3.52 5.26
CA ALA A 15 -5.39 2.18 5.24
C ALA A 15 -4.23 2.06 6.24
N ARG A 16 -4.21 0.94 6.95
CA ARG A 16 -3.19 0.61 7.94
C ARG A 16 -2.14 -0.28 7.29
N TYR A 17 -0.87 0.02 7.56
CA TYR A 17 0.21 -0.89 7.22
C TYR A 17 -0.01 -2.24 7.91
N LEU A 18 0.13 -3.32 7.16
CA LEU A 18 0.11 -4.69 7.68
C LEU A 18 1.53 -5.22 7.85
N ARG A 19 2.26 -5.37 6.73
CA ARG A 19 3.58 -5.96 6.67
C ARG A 19 4.24 -5.66 5.33
N ASP A 20 5.57 -5.79 5.30
CA ASP A 20 6.31 -5.86 4.05
C ASP A 20 6.37 -7.32 3.58
N GLU A 21 6.22 -7.56 2.28
CA GLU A 21 6.30 -8.89 1.66
C GLU A 21 7.14 -8.83 0.38
N LEU A 22 7.87 -9.89 0.06
CA LEU A 22 8.60 -9.97 -1.22
C LEU A 22 7.67 -10.59 -2.27
N ILE A 23 7.29 -9.80 -3.28
CA ILE A 23 6.41 -10.22 -4.38
C ILE A 23 7.13 -9.89 -5.69
N ASP A 24 7.26 -10.88 -6.57
CA ASP A 24 7.95 -10.78 -7.86
C ASP A 24 9.38 -10.20 -7.76
N GLY A 25 10.10 -10.57 -6.70
CA GLY A 25 11.48 -10.13 -6.44
C GLY A 25 11.60 -8.68 -5.94
N ALA A 26 10.48 -7.98 -5.71
CA ALA A 26 10.44 -6.64 -5.16
C ALA A 26 9.84 -6.63 -3.76
N MET A 27 10.36 -5.75 -2.89
CA MET A 27 9.76 -5.54 -1.57
C MET A 27 8.51 -4.66 -1.71
N ASN A 28 7.44 -5.11 -1.09
CA ASN A 28 6.09 -4.57 -1.26
C ASN A 28 5.50 -4.30 0.12
N GLU A 29 5.02 -3.08 0.36
CA GLU A 29 4.32 -2.70 1.59
C GLU A 29 2.84 -3.04 1.42
N LEU A 30 2.34 -3.97 2.24
CA LEU A 30 0.92 -4.31 2.25
C LEU A 30 0.17 -3.38 3.20
N HIS A 31 -0.90 -2.76 2.68
CA HIS A 31 -1.78 -1.87 3.42
C HIS A 31 -3.21 -2.39 3.38
N GLN A 32 -3.87 -2.50 4.52
CA GLN A 32 -5.28 -2.87 4.60
C GLN A 32 -6.17 -1.66 4.84
N CYS A 33 -7.25 -1.53 4.06
CA CYS A 33 -8.27 -0.52 4.32
C CYS A 33 -8.86 -0.69 5.73
N GLY A 34 -8.88 0.40 6.51
CA GLY A 34 -9.46 0.40 7.86
C GLY A 34 -10.98 0.34 7.91
N LYS A 35 -11.69 0.46 6.77
CA LYS A 35 -13.15 0.34 6.72
C LYS A 35 -13.56 -1.13 6.93
N PRO A 36 -14.36 -1.47 7.95
CA PRO A 36 -14.71 -2.86 8.28
C PRO A 36 -15.37 -3.65 7.16
N GLN A 37 -16.09 -2.96 6.26
CA GLN A 37 -16.77 -3.55 5.10
C GLN A 37 -15.85 -3.72 3.88
N CYS A 38 -14.80 -2.90 3.75
CA CYS A 38 -13.89 -2.97 2.62
C CYS A 38 -12.80 -4.02 2.88
N ARG A 39 -12.02 -3.85 3.96
CA ARG A 39 -10.88 -4.72 4.39
C ARG A 39 -9.92 -5.15 3.28
N ARG A 40 -9.96 -4.53 2.10
CA ARG A 40 -9.10 -4.84 0.96
C ARG A 40 -7.65 -4.55 1.32
N ILE A 41 -6.78 -5.42 0.83
CA ILE A 41 -5.35 -5.29 0.96
C ILE A 41 -4.83 -4.72 -0.35
N TYR A 42 -4.05 -3.66 -0.23
CA TYR A 42 -3.37 -2.99 -1.31
C TYR A 42 -1.88 -3.25 -1.17
N ASN A 43 -1.27 -3.62 -2.29
CA ASN A 43 0.15 -3.77 -2.38
C ASN A 43 0.75 -2.49 -2.98
N LEU A 44 1.63 -1.83 -2.24
CA LEU A 44 2.41 -0.70 -2.71
C LEU A 44 3.88 -1.11 -2.81
N LEU A 45 4.48 -0.98 -3.98
CA LEU A 45 5.92 -1.20 -4.14
C LEU A 45 6.70 -0.31 -3.17
N LYS A 46 7.55 -0.92 -2.34
CA LYS A 46 8.39 -0.20 -1.38
C LYS A 46 9.54 0.47 -2.13
N VAL A 47 9.30 1.68 -2.62
CA VAL A 47 10.32 2.47 -3.30
C VAL A 47 11.29 3.06 -2.26
N ARG A 48 12.30 2.28 -1.86
CA ARG A 48 13.53 2.85 -1.27
C ARG A 48 14.31 3.54 -2.40
N ASN A 49 14.69 4.80 -2.21
CA ASN A 49 15.40 5.69 -3.16
C ASN A 49 14.59 6.41 -4.26
N GLY A 50 13.52 7.11 -3.87
CA GLY A 50 13.14 8.37 -4.54
C GLY A 50 12.64 8.31 -6.00
N LYS A 51 12.55 7.12 -6.62
CA LYS A 51 11.98 6.93 -7.96
C LYS A 51 10.69 6.14 -7.86
N LYS A 52 9.58 6.85 -7.67
CA LYS A 52 8.23 6.28 -7.68
C LYS A 52 8.03 5.50 -9.00
N GLN A 53 8.05 4.17 -8.95
CA GLN A 53 7.43 3.36 -9.98
C GLN A 53 5.98 3.21 -9.58
N GLU A 54 5.09 3.84 -10.34
CA GLU A 54 3.67 3.54 -10.27
C GLU A 54 3.50 2.06 -10.64
N ALA A 55 3.21 1.24 -9.63
CA ALA A 55 2.70 -0.11 -9.85
C ALA A 55 1.34 0.05 -10.52
N LYS A 56 1.34 -0.04 -11.85
CA LYS A 56 0.12 -0.07 -12.65
C LYS A 56 -0.49 -1.45 -12.46
N THR A 57 -1.42 -1.56 -11.51
CA THR A 57 -2.24 -2.75 -11.35
C THR A 57 -3.09 -2.92 -12.61
N THR A 58 -3.00 -4.09 -13.25
CA THR A 58 -3.98 -4.51 -14.28
C THR A 58 -5.20 -5.09 -13.59
#